data_AF-A0A7C3ZJ41-F1
#
_entry.id   AF-A0A7C3ZJ41-F1
#
_cell.length_a   1.000
_cell.length_b   1.000
_cell.length_c   1.000
_cell.angle_alpha   90.00
_cell.angle_beta   90.00
_cell.angle_gamma   90.00
#
_symmetry.space_group_name_H-M   'P 1'
#
loop_
_entity.id
_entity.type
_entity.pdbx_description
1 polymer ?
#
loop_
_entity_poly.entity_id
_entity_poly.type
_entity_poly.pdbx_seq_one_letter_code
_entity_poly.pdbx_strand_id
1 'polypeptide(L)'
;MADQTKMAIISIHGTLDMAYPPLILASTAATLDIESAIFFTFYGLQILKKDAGESLKVSPIANPAMPMPVPNLIGALPGMTAMAT
;
A
#
# COMPACT_ATOMS: atom_id res chain seq x y z
N MET A 1 -34.21 10.24 -1.41
CA MET A 1 -32.80 10.05 -1.77
C MET A 1 -32.51 8.58 -1.56
N ALA A 2 -32.11 7.85 -2.60
CA ALA A 2 -31.55 6.51 -2.39
C ALA A 2 -30.35 6.66 -1.45
N ASP A 3 -30.21 5.76 -0.50
CA ASP A 3 -29.12 5.76 0.47
C ASP A 3 -27.80 5.68 -0.30
N GLN A 4 -27.08 6.81 -0.41
CA GLN A 4 -25.81 6.87 -1.15
C GLN A 4 -24.82 5.99 -0.40
N THR A 5 -24.42 4.87 -1.02
CA THR A 5 -23.44 3.96 -0.41
C THR A 5 -22.13 4.71 -0.19
N LYS A 6 -21.59 4.64 1.03
CA LYS A 6 -20.34 5.29 1.42
C LYS A 6 -19.28 4.25 1.79
N MET A 7 -18.02 4.54 1.49
CA MET A 7 -16.89 3.67 1.80
C MET A 7 -15.77 4.44 2.53
N ALA A 8 -15.35 3.93 3.69
CA ALA A 8 -14.19 4.44 4.41
C ALA A 8 -13.08 3.37 4.41
N ILE A 9 -11.87 3.75 4.03
CA ILE A 9 -10.70 2.86 4.03
C ILE A 9 -9.66 3.42 5.00
N ILE A 10 -9.12 2.58 5.89
CA ILE A 10 -8.00 2.94 6.76
C ILE A 10 -6.72 2.38 6.15
N SER A 11 -5.80 3.28 5.78
CA SER A 11 -4.48 2.92 5.25
C SER A 11 -3.41 3.14 6.31
N ILE A 12 -2.90 2.04 6.88
CA ILE A 12 -1.91 2.03 7.97
C ILE A 12 -0.49 1.69 7.51
N HIS A 13 -0.37 0.90 6.43
CA HIS A 13 0.91 0.42 5.91
C HIS A 13 1.50 1.39 4.89
N GLY A 14 2.82 1.52 4.89
CA GLY A 14 3.56 2.43 4.00
C GLY A 14 4.48 1.72 3.02
N THR A 15 4.27 0.44 2.71
CA THR A 15 5.03 -0.29 1.67
C THR A 15 4.31 -0.20 0.34
N LEU A 16 5.04 -0.35 -0.77
CA LEU A 16 4.51 -0.18 -2.12
C LEU A 16 3.35 -1.15 -2.41
N ASP A 17 3.51 -2.43 -2.06
CA ASP A 17 2.52 -3.48 -2.22
C ASP A 17 1.22 -3.19 -1.45
N MET A 18 1.33 -2.55 -0.28
CA MET A 18 0.18 -2.18 0.55
C MET A 18 -0.41 -0.81 0.21
N ALA A 19 0.28 0.00 -0.60
CA ALA A 19 -0.25 1.26 -1.11
C ALA A 19 -1.30 1.07 -2.21
N TYR A 20 -1.17 0.01 -3.02
CA TYR A 20 -2.09 -0.27 -4.12
C TYR A 20 -3.53 -0.56 -3.68
N PRO A 21 -3.81 -1.45 -2.71
CA PRO A 21 -5.18 -1.80 -2.32
C PRO A 21 -6.09 -0.60 -1.99
N PRO A 22 -5.72 0.34 -1.07
CA PRO A 22 -6.60 1.46 -0.74
C PRO A 22 -6.83 2.39 -1.94
N LEU A 23 -5.83 2.60 -2.79
CA LEU A 23 -5.92 3.46 -3.97
C LEU A 23 -6.80 2.83 -5.07
N ILE A 24 -6.63 1.53 -5.35
CA ILE A 24 -7.45 0.79 -6.32
C ILE A 24 -8.91 0.75 -5.88
N LEU A 25 -9.17 0.46 -4.61
CA LEU A 25 -10.53 0.40 -4.07
C LEU A 25 -11.21 1.76 -4.12
N ALA A 26 -10.55 2.83 -3.67
CA ALA A 26 -11.11 4.18 -3.72
C ALA A 26 -11.38 4.65 -5.16
N SER A 27 -10.46 4.36 -6.09
CA SER A 27 -10.65 4.66 -7.51
C SER A 27 -11.87 3.92 -8.08
N THR A 28 -11.99 2.63 -7.80
CA THR A 28 -13.14 1.81 -8.24
C THR A 28 -14.45 2.32 -7.64
N ALA A 29 -14.46 2.65 -6.35
CA ALA A 29 -15.64 3.23 -5.70
C ALA A 29 -16.05 4.56 -6.32
N ALA A 30 -15.08 5.43 -6.61
CA ALA A 30 -15.33 6.69 -7.32
C ALA A 30 -15.95 6.46 -8.72
N THR A 31 -15.54 5.40 -9.44
CA THR A 31 -16.15 5.04 -10.73
C THR A 31 -17.56 4.46 -10.63
N LEU A 32 -17.97 4.00 -9.45
CA LEU A 32 -19.29 3.43 -9.17
C LEU A 32 -20.22 4.44 -8.46
N ASP A 33 -19.85 5.72 -8.45
CA ASP A 33 -20.56 6.79 -7.75
C ASP A 33 -20.74 6.55 -6.23
N ILE A 34 -19.81 5.78 -5.62
CA ILE A 34 -19.74 5.54 -4.17
C ILE A 34 -18.89 6.64 -3.55
N GLU A 35 -19.45 7.37 -2.58
CA GLU A 35 -18.70 8.38 -1.81
C GLU A 35 -17.62 7.68 -0.99
N SER A 36 -16.35 7.90 -1.32
CA SER A 36 -15.24 7.19 -0.68
C SER A 36 -14.19 8.13 -0.09
N ALA A 37 -13.63 7.72 1.05
CA ALA A 37 -12.55 8.42 1.72
C ALA A 37 -11.48 7.43 2.22
N ILE A 38 -10.21 7.80 2.04
CA ILE A 38 -9.09 7.06 2.61
C ILE A 38 -8.54 7.85 3.80
N PHE A 39 -8.53 7.25 4.98
CA PHE A 39 -7.85 7.76 6.14
C PHE A 39 -6.43 7.18 6.21
N PHE A 40 -5.44 7.98 5.83
CA PHE A 40 -4.03 7.62 5.94
C PHE A 40 -3.52 7.89 7.36
N THR A 41 -2.95 6.87 8.00
CA THR A 41 -2.42 6.96 9.37
C THR A 41 -1.13 6.17 9.52
N PHE A 42 -0.36 6.45 10.58
CA PHE A 42 0.95 5.85 10.87
C PHE A 42 1.87 5.85 9.63
N TYR A 43 2.29 4.66 9.16
CA TYR A 43 3.16 4.52 8.00
C TYR A 43 2.44 4.79 6.68
N GLY A 44 1.11 4.71 6.64
CA GLY A 44 0.30 5.06 5.47
C GLY A 44 0.48 6.52 5.03
N LEU A 45 0.94 7.42 5.93
CA LEU A 45 1.29 8.80 5.57
C LEU A 45 2.43 8.88 4.53
N GLN A 46 3.28 7.85 4.42
CA GLN A 46 4.34 7.81 3.40
C GLN A 46 3.76 7.77 1.97
N ILE A 47 2.55 7.23 1.78
CA ILE A 47 1.86 7.16 0.48
C ILE A 47 1.50 8.57 -0.03
N LEU A 48 1.34 9.54 0.86
CA LEU A 48 0.97 10.92 0.52
C LEU A 48 2.16 11.78 0.06
N LYS A 49 3.39 11.26 0.16
CA LYS A 49 4.58 12.02 -0.25
C LYS A 49 4.66 12.12 -1.76
N LYS A 50 5.19 13.24 -2.27
CA LYS A 50 5.29 13.50 -3.71
C LYS A 50 6.18 12.50 -4.44
N ASP A 51 7.17 11.97 -3.75
CA ASP A 51 8.14 10.98 -4.21
C ASP A 51 7.72 9.54 -3.88
N ALA A 52 6.48 9.30 -3.43
CA ALA A 52 6.03 7.97 -3.01
C ALA A 52 6.18 6.91 -4.12
N GLY A 53 5.94 7.28 -5.38
CA GLY A 53 6.09 6.36 -6.51
C GLY A 53 7.51 5.85 -6.75
N GLU A 54 8.52 6.57 -6.26
CA GLU A 54 9.95 6.21 -6.42
C GLU A 54 10.54 5.64 -5.12
N SER A 55 10.09 6.17 -3.98
CA SER A 55 10.64 5.88 -2.66
C SER A 55 10.02 4.66 -1.99
N LEU A 56 8.75 4.34 -2.27
CA LEU A 56 8.10 3.18 -1.68
C LEU A 56 8.62 1.89 -2.30
N LYS A 57 8.88 0.91 -1.43
CA LYS A 57 9.41 -0.41 -1.78
C LYS A 57 8.48 -1.51 -1.30
N VAL A 58 8.53 -2.67 -1.94
CA VAL A 58 7.80 -3.85 -1.48
C VAL A 58 8.56 -4.44 -0.29
N SER A 59 7.87 -4.93 0.74
CA SER A 59 8.56 -5.66 1.81
C SER A 59 8.88 -7.08 1.35
N PRO A 60 10.16 -7.50 1.24
CA PRO A 60 10.50 -8.87 0.87
C PRO A 60 10.40 -9.84 2.05
N ILE A 61 10.54 -9.33 3.29
CA ILE A 61 10.50 -10.16 4.49
C ILE A 61 9.08 -10.65 4.72
N ALA A 62 8.94 -11.96 4.91
CA ALA A 62 7.66 -12.62 5.17
C ALA A 62 6.59 -12.36 4.10
N ASN A 63 6.99 -12.03 2.87
CA ASN A 63 6.08 -11.81 1.76
C ASN A 63 6.11 -13.00 0.79
N PRO A 64 5.12 -13.91 0.85
CA PRO A 64 5.07 -15.08 -0.02
C PRO A 64 4.77 -14.75 -1.48
N ALA A 65 4.32 -13.53 -1.79
CA ALA A 65 4.03 -13.08 -3.15
C ALA A 65 5.28 -12.55 -3.88
N MET A 66 6.43 -12.49 -3.23
CA MET A 66 7.68 -12.07 -3.87
C MET A 66 8.11 -13.05 -4.97
N PRO A 67 8.39 -12.58 -6.20
CA PRO A 67 8.86 -13.43 -7.28
C PRO A 67 10.18 -14.15 -6.97
N MET A 68 11.04 -13.49 -6.19
CA MET A 68 12.31 -14.03 -5.73
C MET A 68 12.25 -14.26 -4.22
N PRO A 69 12.21 -15.52 -3.76
CA PRO A 69 12.20 -15.83 -2.34
C PRO A 69 13.57 -15.49 -1.72
N VAL A 70 13.60 -14.48 -0.85
CA VAL A 70 14.78 -14.13 -0.06
C VAL A 70 14.67 -14.83 1.31
N PRO A 71 15.63 -15.67 1.71
CA PRO A 71 15.63 -16.26 3.05
C PRO A 71 15.52 -15.17 4.12
N ASN A 72 14.64 -15.36 5.13
CA ASN A 72 14.35 -14.34 6.14
C ASN A 72 15.61 -13.77 6.83
N LEU A 73 16.60 -14.63 7.11
CA LEU A 73 17.86 -14.21 7.72
C LEU A 73 18.64 -13.23 6.82
N ILE A 74 18.59 -13.45 5.51
CA ILE A 74 19.21 -12.56 4.52
C ILE A 74 18.36 -11.30 4.37
N GLY A 75 17.03 -11.43 4.28
CA GLY A 75 16.12 -10.30 4.10
C GLY A 75 16.19 -9.27 5.24
N ALA A 76 16.56 -9.70 6.45
CA ALA A 76 16.76 -8.83 7.61
C ALA A 76 18.05 -7.99 7.56
N LEU A 77 18.99 -8.27 6.64
CA LEU A 77 20.21 -7.48 6.50
C LEU A 77 19.89 -6.07 5.95
N PRO A 78 20.53 -5.01 6.47
CA PRO A 78 20.31 -3.65 5.98
C PRO A 78 20.54 -3.53 4.47
N GLY A 79 19.63 -2.85 3.76
CA GLY A 79 19.72 -2.63 2.30
C GLY A 79 19.14 -3.75 1.43
N MET A 80 18.84 -4.93 1.98
CA MET A 80 18.29 -6.04 1.19
C MET A 80 16.91 -5.77 0.62
N THR A 81 16.09 -4.94 1.28
CA THR A 81 14.82 -4.46 0.72
C THR A 81 15.00 -3.75 -0.61
N ALA A 82 15.98 -2.84 -0.73
CA ALA A 82 16.22 -2.09 -1.97
C ALA A 82 16.82 -2.96 -3.08
N MET A 83 17.50 -4.06 -2.74
CA MET A 83 18.02 -5.02 -3.73
C MET A 83 16.93 -5.96 -4.26
N ALA A 84 15.91 -6.23 -3.44
CA ALA A 84 14.82 -7.12 -3.79
C ALA A 84 13.69 -6.42 -4.57
N THR A 85 13.66 -5.08 -4.60
CA THR A 85 12.54 -4.26 -5.11
C THR A 85 12.99 -2.89 -5.63
#